data_AF-A0A0P6R5C5-F1
#
_entry.id   AF-A0A0P6R5C5-F1
#
_cell.length_a   1.000
_cell.length_b   1.000
_cell.length_c   1.000
_cell.angle_alpha   90.00
_cell.angle_beta   90.00
_cell.angle_gamma   90.00
#
_symmetry.space_group_name_H-M   'P 1'
#
loop_
_entity.id
_entity.type
_entity.pdbx_description
1 polymer ?
#
loop_
_entity_poly.entity_id
_entity_poly.type
_entity_poly.pdbx_seq_one_letter_code
_entity_poly.pdbx_strand_id
1 'polypeptide(L)'
;DHPEVAALCDRIWDEYLPSDKTSGPKPKTAFRHQLRVLVLDLYVAWLEDPELCIGVSMSSNYWDTSSRYNAIHISKKIIPIIHALDEAGLLDLAKGSYSGPYVRGNRTTRIRASEVLRGWFAEAAFQRDDVGRVAGEELVILRDTDEGNVEYEDTDETIRMREELRRYNEVIANAFIDIPSQEEPRVEDVAIDHHHKRTRRIFSRSNWGLNGRFYGGWWQSLNSDWRSRIFINDTPVVEVDFRGLHVSLLSLEAGVELVGDPYDVSE
;
A
#
# COMPACT_ATOMS: atom_id res chain seq x y z
N ASP A 1 -12.65 11.75 10.76
CA ASP A 1 -11.85 12.86 11.32
C ASP A 1 -11.75 12.69 12.83
N HIS A 2 -10.61 12.20 13.32
CA HIS A 2 -10.37 12.01 14.75
C HIS A 2 -9.89 13.33 15.39
N PRO A 3 -10.51 13.84 16.47
CA PRO A 3 -10.19 15.14 17.05
C PRO A 3 -8.73 15.29 17.48
N GLU A 4 -8.13 14.24 18.04
CA GLU A 4 -6.74 14.31 18.51
C GLU A 4 -5.72 14.33 17.37
N VAL A 5 -5.99 13.59 16.30
CA VAL A 5 -5.17 13.67 15.07
C VAL A 5 -5.24 15.09 14.52
N ALA A 6 -6.43 15.72 14.54
CA ALA A 6 -6.59 17.09 14.12
C ALA A 6 -5.77 18.04 15.00
N ALA A 7 -5.89 17.93 16.33
CA ALA A 7 -5.17 18.77 17.28
C ALA A 7 -3.65 18.64 17.14
N LEU A 8 -3.12 17.42 16.99
CA LEU A 8 -1.70 17.15 16.75
C LEU A 8 -1.22 17.81 15.45
N CYS A 9 -1.99 17.64 14.36
CA CYS A 9 -1.65 18.24 13.08
C CYS A 9 -1.75 19.78 13.11
N ASP A 10 -2.73 20.33 13.83
CA ASP A 10 -2.91 21.77 13.96
C ASP A 10 -1.77 22.37 14.77
N ARG A 11 -1.33 21.70 15.85
CA ARG A 11 -0.13 22.07 16.60
C ARG A 11 1.10 22.12 15.69
N ILE A 12 1.36 21.04 14.94
CA ILE A 12 2.50 20.98 14.01
C ILE A 12 2.41 22.11 12.98
N TRP A 13 1.22 22.35 12.45
CA TRP A 13 1.00 23.37 11.45
C TRP A 13 1.29 24.77 11.99
N ASP A 14 0.74 25.10 13.15
CA ASP A 14 0.82 26.44 13.72
C ASP A 14 2.21 26.77 14.26
N GLU A 15 2.94 25.77 14.77
CA GLU A 15 4.31 25.93 15.31
C GLU A 15 5.39 25.95 14.22
N TYR A 16 5.27 25.11 13.17
CA TYR A 16 6.39 24.83 12.26
C TYR A 16 6.14 25.13 10.78
N LEU A 17 4.88 25.31 10.36
CA LEU A 17 4.56 25.56 8.95
C LEU A 17 4.20 27.04 8.72
N PRO A 18 4.64 27.62 7.58
CA PRO A 18 4.37 29.01 7.28
C PRO A 18 2.86 29.26 7.11
N SER A 19 2.41 30.46 7.51
CA SER A 19 1.03 30.91 7.26
C SER A 19 0.71 30.81 5.77
N ASP A 20 -0.41 30.17 5.44
CA ASP A 20 -0.82 29.87 4.07
C ASP A 20 -1.17 31.16 3.29
N LYS A 21 -0.16 31.86 2.76
CA LYS A 21 -0.36 32.93 1.79
C LYS A 21 -0.45 32.31 0.40
N THR A 22 -1.54 31.63 0.12
CA THR A 22 -1.77 31.04 -1.20
C THR A 22 -2.20 32.11 -2.20
N SER A 23 -1.31 32.45 -3.13
CA SER A 23 -1.68 33.07 -4.40
C SER A 23 -1.89 31.96 -5.43
N GLY A 24 -3.04 31.94 -6.10
CA GLY A 24 -3.35 30.99 -7.18
C GLY A 24 -4.66 30.19 -6.98
N PRO A 25 -4.94 29.23 -7.88
CA PRO A 25 -6.14 28.39 -7.83
C PRO A 25 -6.24 27.60 -6.52
N LYS A 26 -7.47 27.41 -6.04
CA LYS A 26 -7.75 26.61 -4.85
C LYS A 26 -7.22 25.18 -5.06
N PRO A 27 -6.40 24.63 -4.14
CA PRO A 27 -5.87 23.27 -4.29
C PRO A 27 -6.99 22.22 -4.19
N LYS A 28 -6.81 21.07 -4.86
CA LYS A 28 -7.74 19.92 -4.77
C LYS A 28 -7.84 19.35 -3.35
N THR A 29 -6.74 19.41 -2.60
CA THR A 29 -6.65 18.99 -1.20
C THR A 29 -5.97 20.08 -0.39
N ALA A 30 -6.55 20.43 0.76
CA ALA A 30 -5.99 21.42 1.67
C ALA A 30 -4.61 20.97 2.18
N PHE A 31 -3.67 21.90 2.33
CA PHE A 31 -2.30 21.52 2.73
C PHE A 31 -2.24 20.94 4.14
N ARG A 32 -3.09 21.42 5.07
CA ARG A 32 -3.30 20.79 6.39
C ARG A 32 -3.71 19.31 6.28
N HIS A 33 -4.50 18.96 5.28
CA HIS A 33 -4.87 17.56 5.04
C HIS A 33 -3.68 16.74 4.54
N GLN A 34 -2.80 17.32 3.72
CA GLN A 34 -1.57 16.63 3.28
C GLN A 34 -0.61 16.38 4.46
N LEU A 35 -0.46 17.35 5.37
CA LEU A 35 0.25 17.14 6.63
C LEU A 35 -0.37 15.99 7.43
N ARG A 36 -1.71 15.98 7.56
CA ARG A 36 -2.41 14.92 8.29
C ARG A 36 -2.13 13.53 7.71
N VAL A 37 -2.16 13.39 6.38
CA VAL A 37 -1.82 12.12 5.74
C VAL A 37 -0.38 11.70 6.07
N LEU A 38 0.58 12.61 5.95
CA LEU A 38 1.99 12.32 6.27
C LEU A 38 2.17 11.88 7.73
N VAL A 39 1.55 12.60 8.67
CA VAL A 39 1.64 12.29 10.10
C VAL A 39 1.00 10.93 10.40
N LEU A 40 -0.14 10.62 9.77
CA LEU A 40 -0.79 9.32 9.93
C LEU A 40 0.01 8.17 9.31
N ASP A 41 0.63 8.35 8.13
CA ASP A 41 1.50 7.34 7.53
C ASP A 41 2.74 7.06 8.43
N LEU A 42 3.31 8.11 9.04
CA LEU A 42 4.41 7.98 10.00
C LEU A 42 3.98 7.28 11.29
N TYR A 43 2.78 7.60 11.79
CA TYR A 43 2.20 6.96 12.96
C TYR A 43 1.96 5.47 12.74
N VAL A 44 1.34 5.10 11.60
CA VAL A 44 1.12 3.69 11.24
C VAL A 44 2.44 2.94 11.10
N ALA A 45 3.43 3.54 10.44
CA ALA A 45 4.76 2.93 10.33
C ALA A 45 5.41 2.71 11.71
N TRP A 46 5.31 3.69 12.61
CA TRP A 46 5.85 3.59 13.97
C TRP A 46 5.16 2.49 14.80
N LEU A 47 3.83 2.32 14.65
CA LEU A 47 3.10 1.23 15.30
C LEU A 47 3.52 -0.16 14.79
N GLU A 48 3.86 -0.29 13.51
CA GLU A 48 4.30 -1.56 12.92
C GLU A 48 5.72 -1.95 13.37
N ASP A 49 6.63 -0.97 13.38
CA ASP A 49 7.99 -1.05 13.90
C ASP A 49 8.54 0.37 14.10
N PRO A 50 9.00 0.76 15.32
CA PRO A 50 9.56 2.07 15.56
C PRO A 50 10.74 2.47 14.67
N GLU A 51 11.46 1.53 14.07
CA GLU A 51 12.55 1.80 13.14
C GLU A 51 12.13 1.88 11.67
N LEU A 52 10.88 1.53 11.36
CA LEU A 52 10.36 1.49 10.00
C LEU A 52 10.38 2.88 9.34
N CYS A 53 11.01 2.93 8.16
CA CYS A 53 11.03 4.14 7.35
C CYS A 53 10.08 4.03 6.16
N ILE A 54 9.28 5.06 5.93
CA ILE A 54 8.49 5.21 4.69
C ILE A 54 9.35 5.86 3.58
N GLY A 55 9.13 5.43 2.34
CA GLY A 55 9.78 6.00 1.16
C GLY A 55 8.97 7.15 0.59
N VAL A 56 9.60 8.29 0.35
CA VAL A 56 8.95 9.49 -0.20
C VAL A 56 9.70 10.04 -1.41
N SER A 57 8.95 10.37 -2.46
CA SER A 57 9.52 11.05 -3.63
C SER A 57 9.68 12.55 -3.36
N MET A 58 10.92 13.05 -3.47
CA MET A 58 11.22 14.48 -3.40
C MET A 58 11.13 15.17 -4.78
N SER A 59 10.69 14.45 -5.82
CA SER A 59 10.47 15.02 -7.15
C SER A 59 9.07 15.63 -7.25
N SER A 60 8.99 16.89 -7.66
CA SER A 60 7.71 17.55 -7.90
C SER A 60 6.86 16.86 -8.97
N ASN A 61 7.49 16.17 -9.93
CA ASN A 61 6.80 15.50 -11.04
C ASN A 61 6.09 14.22 -10.60
N TYR A 62 6.44 13.66 -9.44
CA TYR A 62 5.77 12.48 -8.90
C TYR A 62 4.36 12.80 -8.37
N TRP A 63 4.16 14.01 -7.86
CA TRP A 63 2.96 14.41 -7.14
C TRP A 63 1.88 14.99 -8.08
N ASP A 64 1.40 14.15 -9.00
CA ASP A 64 0.28 14.49 -9.88
C ASP A 64 -1.06 14.37 -9.13
N THR A 65 -1.71 15.50 -8.88
CA THR A 65 -3.03 15.56 -8.21
C THR A 65 -4.20 15.10 -9.09
N SER A 66 -3.96 14.85 -10.37
CA SER A 66 -4.94 14.29 -11.31
C SER A 66 -4.82 12.78 -11.46
N SER A 67 -3.72 12.19 -11.01
CA SER A 67 -3.47 10.77 -11.17
C SER A 67 -4.55 9.93 -10.48
N ARG A 68 -5.01 8.87 -11.16
CA ARG A 68 -5.93 7.89 -10.56
C ARG A 68 -5.34 7.18 -9.34
N TYR A 69 -4.02 7.09 -9.29
CA TYR A 69 -3.28 6.46 -8.18
C TYR A 69 -3.06 7.43 -7.00
N ASN A 70 -3.56 8.66 -7.08
CA ASN A 70 -3.49 9.68 -6.04
C ASN A 70 -4.89 10.12 -5.59
N ALA A 71 -5.64 9.19 -4.99
CA ALA A 71 -7.04 9.39 -4.62
C ALA A 71 -7.28 10.49 -3.56
N ILE A 72 -6.26 10.86 -2.79
CA ILE A 72 -6.29 11.96 -1.81
C ILE A 72 -5.69 13.27 -2.36
N HIS A 73 -5.30 13.28 -3.63
CA HIS A 73 -4.75 14.44 -4.34
C HIS A 73 -3.58 15.13 -3.60
N ILE A 74 -2.66 14.35 -3.03
CA ILE A 74 -1.40 14.89 -2.48
C ILE A 74 -0.68 15.64 -3.59
N SER A 75 -0.26 16.86 -3.32
CA SER A 75 0.46 17.68 -4.29
C SER A 75 1.92 17.79 -3.92
N LYS A 76 2.73 18.37 -4.81
CA LYS A 76 4.14 18.68 -4.54
C LYS A 76 4.39 19.56 -3.30
N LYS A 77 3.32 20.11 -2.68
CA LYS A 77 3.39 20.83 -1.40
C LYS A 77 3.76 19.93 -0.22
N ILE A 78 3.64 18.62 -0.35
CA ILE A 78 4.15 17.68 0.65
C ILE A 78 5.67 17.79 0.84
N ILE A 79 6.42 18.15 -0.21
CA ILE A 79 7.89 18.30 -0.18
C ILE A 79 8.34 19.38 0.82
N PRO A 80 7.87 20.64 0.73
CA PRO A 80 8.22 21.66 1.72
C PRO A 80 7.68 21.35 3.13
N ILE A 81 6.57 20.61 3.25
CA ILE A 81 6.09 20.13 4.56
C ILE A 81 7.12 19.16 5.17
N ILE A 82 7.58 18.16 4.40
CA ILE A 82 8.61 17.21 4.84
C ILE A 82 9.87 17.96 5.28
N HIS A 83 10.34 18.94 4.50
CA HIS A 83 11.52 19.73 4.86
C HIS A 83 11.32 20.54 6.14
N ALA A 84 10.17 21.19 6.31
CA ALA A 84 9.89 21.94 7.53
C ALA A 84 9.85 21.05 8.78
N LEU A 85 9.29 19.84 8.67
CA LEU A 85 9.26 18.88 9.77
C LEU A 85 10.66 18.31 10.09
N ASP A 86 11.50 18.07 9.08
CA ASP A 86 12.91 17.68 9.24
C ASP A 86 13.71 18.80 9.92
N GLU A 87 13.59 20.04 9.45
CA GLU A 87 14.22 21.22 10.06
C GLU A 87 13.75 21.47 11.51
N ALA A 88 12.49 21.14 11.82
CA ALA A 88 11.93 21.19 13.16
C ALA A 88 12.38 20.04 14.08
N GLY A 89 13.09 19.04 13.57
CA GLY A 89 13.51 17.86 14.33
C GLY A 89 12.38 16.87 14.63
N LEU A 90 11.27 16.92 13.87
CA LEU A 90 10.14 16.00 13.99
C LEU A 90 10.30 14.75 13.12
N LEU A 91 11.26 14.75 12.20
CA LEU A 91 11.58 13.61 11.33
C LEU A 91 13.06 13.25 11.42
N ASP A 92 13.35 11.95 11.28
CA ASP A 92 14.67 11.51 10.83
C ASP A 92 14.61 11.35 9.30
N LEU A 93 15.41 12.12 8.56
CA LEU A 93 15.44 12.09 7.09
C LEU A 93 16.76 11.53 6.55
N ALA A 94 16.69 10.41 5.84
CA ALA A 94 17.78 9.86 5.05
C ALA A 94 17.57 10.21 3.57
N LYS A 95 18.44 11.08 3.04
CA LYS A 95 18.36 11.56 1.65
C LYS A 95 18.50 10.42 0.65
N GLY A 96 17.63 10.44 -0.36
CA GLY A 96 17.75 9.55 -1.50
C GLY A 96 19.00 9.83 -2.33
N SER A 97 19.39 8.85 -3.13
CA SER A 97 20.52 8.90 -4.06
C SER A 97 20.07 8.44 -5.44
N TYR A 98 20.50 9.15 -6.48
CA TYR A 98 20.31 8.72 -7.86
C TYR A 98 21.55 9.05 -8.69
N SER A 99 22.27 8.02 -9.13
CA SER A 99 23.49 8.17 -9.94
C SER A 99 23.31 7.77 -11.41
N GLY A 100 22.15 7.22 -11.77
CA GLY A 100 21.82 6.83 -13.13
C GLY A 100 20.84 5.66 -13.19
N PRO A 101 20.27 5.33 -14.36
CA PRO A 101 19.34 4.22 -14.51
C PRO A 101 19.96 2.88 -14.07
N TYR A 102 19.18 2.05 -13.37
CA TYR A 102 19.56 0.69 -12.93
C TYR A 102 20.80 0.59 -12.02
N VAL A 103 21.30 1.72 -11.50
CA VAL A 103 22.49 1.70 -10.65
C VAL A 103 22.16 1.13 -9.26
N ARG A 104 22.90 0.09 -8.87
CA ARG A 104 22.86 -0.48 -7.53
C ARG A 104 23.28 0.58 -6.51
N GLY A 105 22.36 0.95 -5.62
CA GLY A 105 22.57 2.03 -4.65
C GLY A 105 21.71 3.27 -4.88
N ASN A 106 20.95 3.34 -5.98
CA ASN A 106 19.85 4.28 -6.08
C ASN A 106 18.85 4.03 -4.96
N ARG A 107 18.45 5.09 -4.25
CA ARG A 107 17.53 5.01 -3.11
C ARG A 107 16.56 6.17 -3.16
N THR A 108 15.29 5.87 -2.92
CA THR A 108 14.29 6.89 -2.60
C THR A 108 14.60 7.47 -1.22
N THR A 109 14.29 8.75 -1.01
CA THR A 109 14.39 9.38 0.32
C THR A 109 13.55 8.59 1.32
N ARG A 110 14.11 8.34 2.50
CA ARG A 110 13.45 7.62 3.58
C ARG A 110 13.25 8.56 4.76
N ILE A 111 12.05 8.54 5.32
CA ILE A 111 11.72 9.30 6.52
C ILE A 111 11.07 8.38 7.55
N ARG A 112 11.25 8.70 8.82
CA ARG A 112 10.52 8.13 9.95
C ARG A 112 10.29 9.21 11.00
N ALA A 113 9.34 8.99 11.90
CA ALA A 113 9.12 9.88 13.03
C ALA A 113 10.38 9.95 13.90
N SER A 114 10.80 11.16 14.28
CA SER A 114 11.88 11.35 15.26
C SER A 114 11.41 10.96 16.66
N GLU A 115 12.34 10.86 17.61
CA GLU A 115 12.00 10.58 19.01
C GLU A 115 11.00 11.59 19.61
N VAL A 116 11.08 12.86 19.19
CA VAL A 116 10.15 13.91 19.62
C VAL A 116 8.73 13.62 19.14
N LEU A 117 8.58 13.31 17.84
CA LEU A 117 7.27 13.02 17.27
C LEU A 117 6.68 11.70 17.80
N ARG A 118 7.53 10.70 18.07
CA ARG A 118 7.12 9.44 18.72
C ARG A 118 6.59 9.68 20.13
N GLY A 119 7.22 10.59 20.89
CA GLY A 119 6.69 11.01 22.20
C GLY A 119 5.27 11.54 22.09
N TRP A 120 4.98 12.36 21.07
CA TRP A 120 3.63 12.88 20.83
C TRP A 120 2.65 11.80 20.36
N PHE A 121 3.12 10.81 19.60
CA PHE A 121 2.31 9.66 19.22
C PHE A 121 1.94 8.79 20.42
N ALA A 122 2.87 8.59 21.37
CA ALA A 122 2.61 7.81 22.58
C ALA A 122 1.63 8.49 23.54
N GLU A 123 1.54 9.82 23.50
CA GLU A 123 0.57 10.60 24.28
C GLU A 123 -0.81 10.70 23.61
N ALA A 124 -0.90 10.38 22.32
CA ALA A 124 -2.15 10.49 21.58
C ALA A 124 -3.07 9.28 21.87
N ALA A 125 -4.36 9.55 22.03
CA ALA A 125 -5.39 8.58 22.36
C ALA A 125 -6.06 7.94 21.12
N PHE A 126 -5.60 8.23 19.90
CA PHE A 126 -6.06 7.51 18.71
C PHE A 126 -5.26 6.22 18.51
N GLN A 127 -5.90 5.21 17.93
CA GLN A 127 -5.36 3.86 17.73
C GLN A 127 -5.21 3.54 16.23
N ARG A 128 -4.61 2.38 15.94
CA ARG A 128 -4.45 1.91 14.55
C ARG A 128 -5.77 1.85 13.79
N ASP A 129 -6.85 1.43 14.46
CA ASP A 129 -8.19 1.26 13.87
C ASP A 129 -8.85 2.58 13.47
N ASP A 130 -8.42 3.70 14.06
CA ASP A 130 -8.88 5.04 13.67
C ASP A 130 -8.30 5.49 12.31
N VAL A 131 -7.27 4.78 11.81
CA VAL A 131 -6.57 5.10 10.56
C VAL A 131 -7.03 4.18 9.42
N GLY A 132 -8.03 4.68 8.69
CA GLY A 132 -8.57 4.02 7.50
C GLY A 132 -7.86 4.40 6.20
N ARG A 133 -8.12 3.62 5.14
CA ARG A 133 -7.78 3.98 3.76
C ARG A 133 -8.87 4.86 3.15
N VAL A 134 -8.50 5.71 2.19
CA VAL A 134 -9.46 6.56 1.49
C VAL A 134 -10.40 5.76 0.60
N ALA A 135 -11.68 6.14 0.58
CA ALA A 135 -12.62 5.65 -0.41
C ALA A 135 -12.19 6.10 -1.82
N GLY A 136 -12.34 5.22 -2.81
CA GLY A 136 -12.00 5.54 -4.21
C GLY A 136 -10.53 5.39 -4.59
N GLU A 137 -9.66 4.90 -3.69
CA GLU A 137 -8.32 4.42 -4.09
C GLU A 137 -8.44 3.40 -5.24
N GLU A 138 -7.63 3.59 -6.28
CA GLU A 138 -7.61 2.71 -7.44
C GLU A 138 -7.10 1.32 -7.05
N LEU A 139 -7.88 0.29 -7.42
CA LEU A 139 -7.61 -1.11 -7.08
C LEU A 139 -7.05 -1.88 -8.28
N VAL A 140 -7.29 -1.40 -9.50
CA VAL A 140 -6.76 -1.97 -10.73
C VAL A 140 -5.54 -1.16 -11.14
N ILE A 141 -4.37 -1.77 -10.99
CA ILE A 141 -3.07 -1.15 -11.23
C ILE A 141 -2.53 -1.61 -12.58
N LEU A 142 -2.20 -0.66 -13.44
CA LEU A 142 -1.46 -0.92 -14.68
C LEU A 142 -0.03 -0.44 -14.48
N ARG A 143 0.95 -1.34 -14.56
CA ARG A 143 2.38 -0.99 -14.51
C ARG A 143 3.01 -0.98 -15.88
N ASP A 144 3.99 -0.12 -16.09
CA ASP A 144 4.84 -0.12 -17.27
C ASP A 144 5.92 -1.21 -17.21
N THR A 145 6.82 -1.25 -18.19
CA THR A 145 8.00 -2.14 -18.20
C THR A 145 8.95 -1.87 -17.04
N ASP A 146 9.04 -0.63 -16.57
CA ASP A 146 9.94 -0.19 -15.50
C ASP A 146 9.24 -0.12 -14.14
N GLU A 147 8.14 -0.88 -13.97
CA GLU A 147 7.30 -0.99 -12.76
C GLU A 147 6.58 0.29 -12.28
N GLY A 148 6.73 1.42 -12.97
CA GLY A 148 5.95 2.63 -12.72
C GLY A 148 4.46 2.44 -13.04
N ASN A 149 3.58 3.05 -12.27
CA ASN A 149 2.14 3.02 -12.54
C ASN A 149 1.80 3.90 -13.75
N VAL A 150 0.90 3.43 -14.62
CA VAL A 150 0.49 4.08 -15.87
C VAL A 150 -0.99 4.44 -15.81
N GLU A 151 -1.30 5.68 -16.18
CA GLU A 151 -2.70 6.14 -16.34
C GLU A 151 -3.37 5.40 -17.50
N TYR A 152 -4.66 5.15 -17.38
CA TYR A 152 -5.47 4.57 -18.45
C TYR A 152 -6.82 5.27 -18.53
N GLU A 153 -7.58 5.04 -19.60
CA GLU A 153 -8.98 5.46 -19.67
C GLU A 153 -9.88 4.33 -19.16
N ASP A 154 -10.98 4.69 -18.53
CA ASP A 154 -11.94 3.69 -18.09
C ASP A 154 -12.63 3.05 -19.30
N THR A 155 -12.74 1.73 -19.27
CA THR A 155 -13.48 0.92 -20.23
C THR A 155 -14.51 0.09 -19.46
N ASP A 156 -15.50 -0.46 -20.14
CA ASP A 156 -16.46 -1.36 -19.49
C ASP A 156 -15.77 -2.52 -18.76
N GLU A 157 -14.64 -3.00 -19.28
CA GLU A 157 -13.87 -4.06 -18.65
C GLU A 157 -13.16 -3.59 -17.37
N THR A 158 -12.46 -2.46 -17.39
CA THR A 158 -11.76 -1.95 -16.20
C THR A 158 -12.73 -1.53 -15.10
N ILE A 159 -13.91 -1.01 -15.48
CA ILE A 159 -15.01 -0.73 -14.55
C ILE A 159 -15.50 -2.03 -13.89
N ARG A 160 -15.82 -3.07 -14.67
CA ARG A 160 -16.24 -4.37 -14.12
C ARG A 160 -15.20 -4.97 -13.18
N MET A 161 -13.93 -5.03 -13.61
CA MET A 161 -12.83 -5.53 -12.80
C MET A 161 -12.71 -4.80 -11.45
N ARG A 162 -12.87 -3.47 -11.48
CA ARG A 162 -12.80 -2.63 -10.29
C ARG A 162 -13.98 -2.90 -9.35
N GLU A 163 -15.19 -3.03 -9.87
CA GLU A 163 -16.38 -3.33 -9.06
C GLU A 163 -16.32 -4.72 -8.42
N GLU A 164 -15.89 -5.74 -9.17
CA GLU A 164 -15.66 -7.09 -8.64
C GLU A 164 -14.64 -7.08 -7.51
N LEU A 165 -13.52 -6.38 -7.70
CA LEU A 165 -12.46 -6.29 -6.71
C LEU A 165 -12.88 -5.45 -5.48
N ARG A 166 -13.76 -4.46 -5.64
CA ARG A 166 -14.37 -3.74 -4.52
C ARG A 166 -15.25 -4.68 -3.69
N ARG A 167 -16.14 -5.43 -4.33
CA ARG A 167 -17.01 -6.42 -3.64
C ARG A 167 -16.20 -7.50 -2.93
N TYR A 168 -15.15 -8.01 -3.58
CA TYR A 168 -14.23 -8.96 -2.96
C TYR A 168 -13.59 -8.37 -1.69
N ASN A 169 -13.02 -7.17 -1.79
CA ASN A 169 -12.40 -6.51 -0.64
C ASN A 169 -13.41 -6.19 0.48
N GLU A 170 -14.66 -5.89 0.16
CA GLU A 170 -15.72 -5.69 1.14
C GLU A 170 -16.03 -6.99 1.92
N VAL A 171 -16.12 -8.14 1.24
CA VAL A 171 -16.29 -9.44 1.90
C VAL A 171 -15.11 -9.74 2.82
N ILE A 172 -13.88 -9.55 2.31
CA ILE A 172 -12.65 -9.81 3.05
C ILE A 172 -12.50 -8.89 4.27
N ALA A 173 -12.85 -7.60 4.13
CA ALA A 173 -12.76 -6.64 5.24
C ALA A 173 -13.72 -6.98 6.39
N ASN A 174 -14.89 -7.54 6.06
CA ASN A 174 -15.90 -7.95 7.05
C ASN A 174 -15.68 -9.37 7.62
N ALA A 175 -14.69 -10.11 7.11
CA ALA A 175 -14.34 -11.43 7.61
C ALA A 175 -13.30 -11.36 8.74
N PHE A 176 -13.50 -12.14 9.79
CA PHE A 176 -12.45 -12.44 10.76
C PHE A 176 -11.54 -13.50 10.13
N ILE A 177 -10.30 -13.12 9.81
CA ILE A 177 -9.32 -14.01 9.18
C ILE A 177 -8.07 -13.93 10.03
N ASP A 178 -7.66 -15.06 10.59
CA ASP A 178 -6.60 -15.16 11.57
C ASP A 178 -5.92 -16.54 11.53
N ILE A 179 -4.94 -16.72 12.40
CA ILE A 179 -4.33 -18.02 12.69
C ILE A 179 -4.48 -18.22 14.20
N PRO A 180 -5.45 -19.04 14.68
CA PRO A 180 -5.80 -19.09 16.10
C PRO A 180 -4.68 -19.49 17.05
N SER A 181 -3.62 -20.12 16.54
CA SER A 181 -2.43 -20.47 17.33
C SER A 181 -1.46 -19.31 17.53
N GLN A 182 -1.73 -18.13 16.98
CA GLN A 182 -0.91 -16.92 17.15
C GLN A 182 -1.56 -15.99 18.17
N GLU A 183 -0.84 -15.69 19.25
CA GLU A 183 -1.28 -14.72 20.27
C GLU A 183 -1.17 -13.28 19.75
N GLU A 184 -0.11 -13.00 19.00
CA GLU A 184 0.13 -11.72 18.33
C GLU A 184 -0.22 -11.85 16.84
N PRO A 185 -0.72 -10.80 16.19
CA PRO A 185 -1.11 -10.84 14.79
C PRO A 185 0.10 -10.73 13.85
N ARG A 186 1.12 -11.58 14.05
CA ARG A 186 2.32 -11.63 13.23
C ARG A 186 2.88 -13.04 13.12
N VAL A 187 3.35 -13.39 11.93
CA VAL A 187 4.10 -14.62 11.63
C VAL A 187 5.41 -14.21 10.98
N GLU A 188 6.55 -14.50 11.61
CA GLU A 188 7.85 -14.02 11.16
C GLU A 188 7.80 -12.48 10.97
N ASP A 189 8.12 -11.98 9.78
CA ASP A 189 8.06 -10.55 9.44
C ASP A 189 6.71 -10.12 8.81
N VAL A 190 5.70 -11.01 8.78
CA VAL A 190 4.40 -10.76 8.14
C VAL A 190 3.35 -10.44 9.19
N ALA A 191 2.82 -9.21 9.15
CA ALA A 191 1.63 -8.86 9.92
C ALA A 191 0.39 -9.59 9.35
N ILE A 192 -0.37 -10.28 10.21
CA ILE A 192 -1.55 -11.08 9.85
C ILE A 192 -2.85 -10.45 10.39
N ASP A 193 -2.86 -9.14 10.62
CA ASP A 193 -4.02 -8.39 11.12
C ASP A 193 -5.03 -8.00 10.01
N HIS A 194 -6.09 -7.29 10.42
CA HIS A 194 -7.15 -6.86 9.53
C HIS A 194 -6.83 -5.67 8.62
N HIS A 195 -5.75 -4.93 8.89
CA HIS A 195 -5.26 -3.86 8.02
C HIS A 195 -4.48 -4.38 6.80
N HIS A 196 -4.01 -5.63 6.86
CA HIS A 196 -3.17 -6.28 5.85
C HIS A 196 -3.93 -7.27 4.94
N LYS A 197 -5.26 -7.16 4.85
CA LYS A 197 -6.10 -8.08 4.05
C LYS A 197 -6.41 -7.58 2.63
N ARG A 198 -6.23 -6.29 2.36
CA ARG A 198 -6.72 -5.65 1.13
C ARG A 198 -5.97 -6.11 -0.11
N THR A 199 -6.69 -6.45 -1.16
CA THR A 199 -6.15 -6.89 -2.44
C THR A 199 -6.31 -5.87 -3.56
N ARG A 200 -5.35 -5.87 -4.48
CA ARG A 200 -5.32 -5.10 -5.73
C ARG A 200 -5.14 -6.06 -6.92
N ARG A 201 -5.58 -5.68 -8.11
CA ARG A 201 -5.32 -6.43 -9.35
C ARG A 201 -4.24 -5.70 -10.14
N ILE A 202 -3.14 -6.39 -10.48
CA ILE A 202 -1.97 -5.74 -11.07
C ILE A 202 -1.68 -6.32 -12.46
N PHE A 203 -1.70 -5.45 -13.45
CA PHE A 203 -1.27 -5.69 -14.83
C PHE A 203 0.12 -5.09 -15.07
N SER A 204 0.82 -5.57 -16.08
CA SER A 204 2.23 -5.21 -16.32
C SER A 204 2.50 -4.87 -17.78
N ARG A 205 3.60 -4.16 -18.02
CA ARG A 205 4.07 -3.76 -19.36
C ARG A 205 3.00 -3.02 -20.17
N SER A 206 2.21 -2.20 -19.49
CA SER A 206 1.15 -1.40 -20.10
C SER A 206 0.16 -2.24 -20.92
N ASN A 207 -0.06 -3.50 -20.53
CA ASN A 207 -0.85 -4.46 -21.29
C ASN A 207 -1.81 -5.26 -20.39
N TRP A 208 -3.10 -5.19 -20.70
CA TRP A 208 -4.18 -5.89 -19.97
C TRP A 208 -4.15 -7.41 -20.12
N GLY A 209 -3.47 -7.94 -21.14
CA GLY A 209 -3.26 -9.38 -21.32
C GLY A 209 -2.06 -9.93 -20.53
N LEU A 210 -1.30 -9.08 -19.83
CA LEU A 210 -0.09 -9.48 -19.11
C LEU A 210 -0.24 -9.28 -17.60
N ASN A 211 -0.03 -10.38 -16.87
CA ASN A 211 -0.30 -10.50 -15.43
C ASN A 211 -1.82 -10.45 -15.14
N GLY A 212 -2.27 -9.60 -14.22
CA GLY A 212 -3.68 -9.48 -13.84
C GLY A 212 -4.09 -10.33 -12.64
N ARG A 213 -3.14 -10.87 -11.87
CA ARG A 213 -3.42 -11.57 -10.60
C ARG A 213 -3.83 -10.60 -9.49
N PHE A 214 -4.47 -11.14 -8.45
CA PHE A 214 -4.78 -10.40 -7.23
C PHE A 214 -3.59 -10.47 -6.28
N TYR A 215 -3.22 -9.33 -5.70
CA TYR A 215 -2.08 -9.17 -4.80
C TYR A 215 -2.47 -8.40 -3.54
N GLY A 216 -1.92 -8.76 -2.38
CA GLY A 216 -1.89 -7.87 -1.21
C GLY A 216 -2.32 -8.50 0.12
N GLY A 217 -3.28 -9.42 0.12
CA GLY A 217 -3.70 -10.10 1.35
C GLY A 217 -2.52 -10.87 1.97
N TRP A 218 -2.30 -10.70 3.28
CA TRP A 218 -1.14 -11.22 4.00
C TRP A 218 -0.91 -12.73 3.81
N TRP A 219 -1.98 -13.51 3.58
CA TRP A 219 -1.90 -14.95 3.33
C TRP A 219 -1.08 -15.30 2.10
N GLN A 220 -0.92 -14.39 1.13
CA GLN A 220 -0.06 -14.61 -0.05
C GLN A 220 1.43 -14.59 0.27
N SER A 221 1.81 -14.01 1.41
CA SER A 221 3.19 -13.93 1.89
C SER A 221 3.59 -15.09 2.80
N LEU A 222 2.64 -15.96 3.14
CA LEU A 222 2.86 -17.09 4.03
C LEU A 222 3.21 -18.37 3.26
N ASN A 223 4.05 -19.20 3.86
CA ASN A 223 4.32 -20.54 3.35
C ASN A 223 3.09 -21.46 3.48
N SER A 224 3.13 -22.63 2.83
CA SER A 224 2.01 -23.58 2.84
C SER A 224 1.62 -24.09 4.23
N ASP A 225 2.59 -24.29 5.12
CA ASP A 225 2.32 -24.75 6.50
C ASP A 225 1.49 -23.70 7.25
N TRP A 226 1.89 -22.44 7.23
CA TRP A 226 1.13 -21.36 7.85
C TRP A 226 -0.23 -21.13 7.20
N ARG A 227 -0.32 -21.20 5.87
CA ARG A 227 -1.61 -21.05 5.16
C ARG A 227 -2.61 -22.13 5.52
N SER A 228 -2.14 -23.36 5.80
CA SER A 228 -3.01 -24.46 6.24
C SER A 228 -3.64 -24.26 7.62
N ARG A 229 -3.16 -23.27 8.39
CA ARG A 229 -3.62 -22.95 9.75
C ARG A 229 -4.54 -21.72 9.80
N ILE A 230 -4.90 -21.16 8.64
CA ILE A 230 -5.78 -20.00 8.55
C ILE A 230 -7.21 -20.39 8.89
N PHE A 231 -7.90 -19.54 9.63
CA PHE A 231 -9.32 -19.63 9.89
C PHE A 231 -10.03 -18.44 9.24
N ILE A 232 -11.26 -18.67 8.79
CA ILE A 232 -12.18 -17.60 8.37
C ILE A 232 -13.44 -17.75 9.21
N ASN A 233 -13.75 -16.75 10.02
CA ASN A 233 -14.88 -16.74 10.95
C ASN A 233 -14.92 -18.02 11.80
N ASP A 234 -13.82 -18.29 12.50
CA ASP A 234 -13.62 -19.48 13.36
C ASP A 234 -13.77 -20.83 12.65
N THR A 235 -13.73 -20.84 11.32
CA THR A 235 -13.81 -22.06 10.51
C THR A 235 -12.48 -22.33 9.82
N PRO A 236 -11.88 -23.53 9.98
CA PRO A 236 -10.62 -23.87 9.30
C PRO A 236 -10.81 -23.88 7.78
N VAL A 237 -9.81 -23.39 7.06
CA VAL A 237 -9.84 -23.38 5.60
C VAL A 237 -9.17 -24.62 5.02
N VAL A 238 -9.53 -24.95 3.78
CA VAL A 238 -8.78 -25.89 2.94
C VAL A 238 -8.31 -25.15 1.69
N GLU A 239 -7.06 -25.38 1.31
CA GLU A 239 -6.51 -24.86 0.07
C GLU A 239 -6.72 -25.89 -1.05
N VAL A 240 -7.52 -25.53 -2.05
CA VAL A 240 -7.74 -26.34 -3.25
C VAL A 240 -6.91 -25.73 -4.38
N ASP A 241 -5.99 -26.51 -4.94
CA ASP A 241 -5.13 -26.09 -6.04
C ASP A 241 -5.33 -26.96 -7.29
N PHE A 242 -5.11 -26.37 -8.46
CA PHE A 242 -5.19 -27.04 -9.74
C PHE A 242 -3.84 -27.68 -10.08
N ARG A 243 -3.81 -29.02 -10.15
CA ARG A 243 -2.63 -29.74 -10.65
C ARG A 243 -2.33 -29.32 -12.09
N GLY A 244 -1.09 -28.91 -12.35
CA GLY A 244 -0.64 -28.70 -13.72
C GLY A 244 -1.28 -27.52 -14.46
N LEU A 245 -1.91 -26.56 -13.76
CA LEU A 245 -2.79 -25.56 -14.39
C LEU A 245 -2.15 -24.86 -15.59
N HIS A 246 -0.96 -24.29 -15.42
CA HIS A 246 -0.31 -23.52 -16.47
C HIS A 246 0.09 -24.38 -17.67
N VAL A 247 0.65 -25.57 -17.43
CA VAL A 247 1.03 -26.49 -18.51
C VAL A 247 -0.22 -26.97 -19.25
N SER A 248 -1.29 -27.29 -18.51
CA SER A 248 -2.56 -27.74 -19.08
C SER A 248 -3.19 -26.69 -19.98
N LEU A 249 -3.22 -25.42 -19.54
CA LEU A 249 -3.74 -24.33 -20.37
C LEU A 249 -2.92 -24.14 -21.65
N LEU A 250 -1.60 -24.16 -21.56
CA LEU A 250 -0.71 -24.01 -22.73
C LEU A 250 -0.86 -25.18 -23.71
N SER A 251 -0.96 -26.41 -23.20
CA SER A 251 -1.16 -27.59 -24.04
C SER A 251 -2.50 -27.54 -24.77
N LEU A 252 -3.58 -27.13 -24.08
CA LEU A 252 -4.89 -26.94 -24.70
C LEU A 252 -4.85 -25.83 -25.78
N GLU A 253 -4.17 -24.72 -25.51
CA GLU A 253 -3.98 -23.64 -26.50
C GLU A 253 -3.20 -24.12 -27.73
N ALA A 254 -2.21 -25.00 -27.53
CA ALA A 254 -1.45 -25.63 -28.60
C ALA A 254 -2.19 -26.79 -29.30
N GLY A 255 -3.39 -27.17 -28.82
CA GLY A 255 -4.13 -28.33 -29.32
C GLY A 255 -3.48 -29.69 -28.99
N VAL A 256 -2.65 -29.73 -27.94
CA VAL A 256 -1.95 -30.93 -27.47
C VAL A 256 -2.64 -31.47 -26.23
N GLU A 257 -2.94 -32.77 -26.23
CA GLU A 257 -3.46 -33.47 -25.06
C GLU A 257 -2.30 -33.87 -24.13
N LEU A 258 -2.38 -33.51 -22.85
CA LEU A 258 -1.44 -33.98 -21.83
C LEU A 258 -1.88 -35.34 -21.31
N VAL A 259 -0.95 -36.28 -21.28
CA VAL A 259 -1.15 -37.60 -20.67
C VAL A 259 -0.30 -37.67 -19.41
N GLY A 260 -0.93 -37.94 -18.26
CA GLY A 260 -0.24 -38.05 -16.97
C GLY A 260 -0.05 -36.71 -16.26
N ASP A 261 0.87 -36.66 -15.29
CA ASP A 261 1.19 -35.43 -14.57
C ASP A 261 2.20 -34.59 -15.36
N PRO A 262 1.87 -33.36 -15.77
CA PRO A 262 2.80 -32.51 -16.52
C PRO A 262 4.05 -32.10 -15.72
N TYR A 263 4.08 -32.31 -14.41
CA TYR A 263 5.25 -32.04 -13.56
C TYR A 263 6.06 -33.30 -13.22
N ASP A 264 5.66 -34.47 -13.71
CA ASP A 264 6.46 -35.68 -13.54
C ASP A 264 7.68 -35.63 -14.48
N VAL A 265 8.84 -35.37 -13.88
CA VAL A 265 10.16 -35.34 -14.53
C VAL A 265 11.02 -36.54 -14.12
N SER A 266 10.42 -37.58 -13.53
CA SER A 266 11.15 -38.81 -13.21
C SER A 266 11.56 -39.54 -14.49
N GLU A 267 12.84 -39.95 -14.56
CA GLU A 267 13.36 -40.83 -15.61
C GLU A 267 12.92 -42.28 -15.42
#